data_AF-A0A948Q2I6-F1
#
_entry.id   AF-A0A948Q2I6-F1
#
_cell.length_a   1.000
_cell.length_b   1.000
_cell.length_c   1.000
_cell.angle_alpha   90.00
_cell.angle_beta   90.00
_cell.angle_gamma   90.00
#
_symmetry.space_group_name_H-M   'P 1'
#
loop_
_entity.id
_entity.type
_entity.pdbx_description
1 polymer ?
#
loop_
_entity_poly.entity_id
_entity_poly.type
_entity_poly.pdbx_seq_one_letter_code
_entity_poly.pdbx_strand_id
1 'polypeptide(L)'
;PTVKVTLKGKLRPGVTGKDVIITLCGMYNQGEVLNAVIEFAGEGVASLSMEERLTIANMTTEWGALAGWFPCDAACVNYMRERKQWLEGRGVAGRITDAELAAWTISPPASDPDAIYAAGITLDLDRVTPQISGPDTVQVARPLADLQAEKVKIHKAYLLSCTNARLNDLEAAAAVIKGKKVADGVELYVSAASEPIEQAATASGAWQALLDAGALPLPSGCGPCIGLGVGLLEPGEVGISATNRNFKGRMGSRDAKAYLASPAVVAASAVAGFIAGPEGLALDGSTPERAIEVFKGTARETGPVAILPGFPSGHQGRILYLPTDNLNTDGIYGKDYTYREDMTPEMMAKVVMENYDPAFAGIVQAGDVVVAGYNFGTGSSREQAATALMAAGIKLVIAGTYSQTYLRNAINNGFVCVECPEFCDALKEHFAAEAAGGRKTIVDQEGLALDFAASRITWRGRTFRFTPLGKPVQEVVIAGGVENMVRQALA
;
A
#
# COMPACT_ATOMS: atom_id res chain seq x y z
N PRO A 1 8.43 -9.12 10.58
CA PRO A 1 9.16 -8.38 11.65
C PRO A 1 8.23 -7.28 12.18
N THR A 2 8.48 -6.74 13.38
CA THR A 2 7.72 -5.59 13.89
C THR A 2 8.63 -4.38 14.00
N VAL A 3 8.21 -3.22 13.49
CA VAL A 3 8.90 -1.94 13.62
C VAL A 3 8.09 -1.04 14.55
N LYS A 4 8.74 -0.50 15.58
CA LYS A 4 8.10 0.42 16.53
C LYS A 4 8.25 1.85 16.04
N VAL A 5 7.15 2.57 15.85
CA VAL A 5 7.14 4.00 15.53
C VAL A 5 6.70 4.78 16.76
N THR A 6 7.63 5.49 17.39
CA THR A 6 7.38 6.32 18.57
C THR A 6 7.02 7.74 18.16
N LEU A 7 5.78 8.13 18.40
CA LEU A 7 5.27 9.49 18.18
C LEU A 7 5.45 10.32 19.46
N LYS A 8 6.04 11.51 19.33
CA LYS A 8 6.25 12.48 20.42
C LYS A 8 5.56 13.80 20.10
N GLY A 9 5.30 14.62 21.12
CA GLY A 9 4.65 15.93 20.93
C GLY A 9 3.20 15.81 20.47
N LYS A 10 2.69 16.84 19.79
CA LYS A 10 1.31 16.88 19.30
C LYS A 10 1.21 17.60 17.95
N LEU A 11 0.17 17.30 17.18
CA LEU A 11 -0.03 17.98 15.89
C LEU A 11 -0.32 19.47 16.08
N ARG A 12 0.29 20.29 15.22
CA ARG A 12 0.01 21.73 15.13
C ARG A 12 -1.34 21.97 14.44
N PRO A 13 -2.01 23.11 14.68
CA PRO A 13 -3.22 23.47 13.96
C PRO A 13 -3.04 23.39 12.44
N GLY A 14 -3.97 22.72 11.76
CA GLY A 14 -3.93 22.52 10.30
C GLY A 14 -3.10 21.32 9.84
N VAL A 15 -2.45 20.59 10.75
CA VAL A 15 -1.78 19.32 10.47
C VAL A 15 -2.67 18.17 10.94
N THR A 16 -2.73 17.09 10.17
CA THR A 16 -3.62 15.94 10.37
C THR A 16 -2.86 14.62 10.34
N GLY A 17 -3.53 13.52 10.70
CA GLY A 17 -2.99 12.16 10.51
C GLY A 17 -2.55 11.85 9.07
N LYS A 18 -3.14 12.51 8.06
CA LYS A 18 -2.71 12.38 6.65
C LYS A 18 -1.28 12.88 6.44
N ASP A 19 -0.95 14.00 7.07
CA ASP A 19 0.37 14.63 6.96
C ASP A 19 1.42 13.79 7.68
N VAL A 20 1.06 13.18 8.81
CA VAL A 20 1.92 12.24 9.56
C VAL A 20 2.35 11.07 8.69
N ILE A 21 1.40 10.37 8.06
CA ILE A 21 1.73 9.18 7.28
C ILE A 21 2.41 9.52 5.96
N ILE A 22 2.07 10.64 5.30
CA ILE A 22 2.83 11.11 4.14
C ILE A 22 4.28 11.45 4.53
N THR A 23 4.48 12.11 5.67
CA THR A 23 5.81 12.42 6.20
C THR A 23 6.62 11.14 6.41
N LEU A 24 6.04 10.12 7.07
CA LEU A 24 6.69 8.83 7.28
C LEU A 24 7.03 8.13 5.96
N CYS A 25 6.08 8.05 5.03
CA CYS A 25 6.29 7.45 3.71
C CYS A 25 7.41 8.15 2.92
N GLY A 26 7.52 9.47 3.01
CA GLY A 26 8.54 10.24 2.32
C GLY A 26 9.92 10.17 2.96
N MET A 27 9.99 10.22 4.29
CA MET A 27 11.25 10.20 5.04
C MET A 27 11.91 8.82 5.10
N TYR A 28 11.10 7.76 5.07
CA TYR A 28 11.53 6.37 5.18
C TYR A 28 11.10 5.58 3.93
N ASN A 29 11.62 6.01 2.78
CA ASN A 29 11.25 5.48 1.46
C ASN A 29 12.26 4.47 0.88
N GLN A 30 13.16 3.92 1.70
CA GLN A 30 14.21 2.98 1.30
C GLN A 30 13.93 1.54 1.79
N GLY A 31 12.66 1.22 2.08
CA GLY A 31 12.24 -0.12 2.47
C GLY A 31 12.39 -0.43 3.96
N GLU A 32 12.54 0.59 4.82
CA GLU A 32 12.78 0.41 6.26
C GLU A 32 11.69 -0.40 6.97
N VAL A 33 10.45 -0.30 6.52
CA VAL A 33 9.29 -1.01 7.09
C VAL A 33 8.71 -2.07 6.15
N LEU A 34 9.43 -2.38 5.08
CA LEU A 34 8.95 -3.32 4.08
C LEU A 34 8.65 -4.68 4.72
N ASN A 35 7.41 -5.17 4.55
CA ASN A 35 6.91 -6.41 5.13
C ASN A 35 6.96 -6.48 6.66
N ALA A 36 7.09 -5.32 7.32
CA ALA A 36 6.95 -5.21 8.75
C ALA A 36 5.49 -4.99 9.14
N VAL A 37 5.13 -5.38 10.35
CA VAL A 37 4.00 -4.80 11.07
C VAL A 37 4.54 -3.56 11.78
N ILE A 38 3.80 -2.46 11.72
CA ILE A 38 4.13 -1.24 12.44
C ILE A 38 3.32 -1.20 13.72
N GLU A 39 4.01 -1.01 14.83
CA GLU A 39 3.41 -0.68 16.11
C GLU A 39 3.64 0.81 16.39
N PHE A 40 2.58 1.60 16.39
CA PHE A 40 2.63 3.00 16.80
C PHE A 40 2.57 3.09 18.31
N ALA A 41 3.48 3.86 18.91
CA ALA A 41 3.62 4.01 20.35
C ALA A 41 4.08 5.44 20.71
N GLY A 42 4.27 5.70 21.99
CA GLY A 42 4.73 6.99 22.49
C GLY A 42 3.59 7.92 22.93
N GLU A 43 3.93 8.94 23.71
CA GLU A 43 2.96 9.88 24.27
C GLU A 43 2.16 10.64 23.22
N GLY A 44 2.74 10.86 22.03
CA GLY A 44 2.08 11.57 20.94
C GLY A 44 0.85 10.84 20.39
N VAL A 45 0.75 9.51 20.56
CA VAL A 45 -0.44 8.74 20.17
C VAL A 45 -1.70 9.24 20.88
N ALA A 46 -1.59 9.58 22.17
CA ALA A 46 -2.71 10.07 22.96
C ALA A 46 -3.24 11.44 22.48
N SER A 47 -2.44 12.18 21.71
CA SER A 47 -2.85 13.45 21.09
C SER A 47 -3.68 13.28 19.81
N LEU A 48 -3.66 12.08 19.20
CA LEU A 48 -4.33 11.80 17.94
C LEU A 48 -5.75 11.29 18.14
N SER A 49 -6.69 11.80 17.34
CA SER A 49 -8.05 11.26 17.25
C SER A 49 -8.06 9.85 16.65
N MET A 50 -9.15 9.10 16.85
CA MET A 50 -9.27 7.77 16.22
C MET A 50 -9.30 7.85 14.70
N GLU A 51 -9.88 8.90 14.11
CA GLU A 51 -9.91 9.15 12.68
C GLU A 51 -8.51 9.41 12.11
N GLU A 52 -7.66 10.13 12.84
CA GLU A 52 -6.26 10.35 12.48
C GLU A 52 -5.48 9.03 12.53
N ARG A 53 -5.67 8.23 13.58
CA ARG A 53 -5.07 6.90 13.70
C ARG A 53 -5.52 5.97 12.57
N LEU A 54 -6.81 5.98 12.23
CA LEU A 54 -7.37 5.21 11.11
C LEU A 54 -6.78 5.64 9.76
N THR A 55 -6.54 6.94 9.58
CA THR A 55 -5.86 7.49 8.39
C THR A 55 -4.42 6.97 8.29
N ILE A 56 -3.66 7.06 9.39
CA ILE A 56 -2.27 6.62 9.46
C ILE A 56 -2.16 5.10 9.25
N ALA A 57 -3.01 4.33 9.93
CA ALA A 57 -3.05 2.87 9.81
C ALA A 57 -3.43 2.42 8.39
N ASN A 58 -4.38 3.09 7.74
CA ASN A 58 -4.78 2.80 6.36
C ASN A 58 -3.59 2.94 5.39
N MET A 59 -2.90 4.08 5.45
CA MET A 59 -1.80 4.40 4.54
C MET A 59 -0.46 3.74 4.90
N THR A 60 -0.38 3.02 6.02
CA THR A 60 0.79 2.20 6.34
C THR A 60 1.06 1.13 5.26
N THR A 61 0.01 0.68 4.57
CA THR A 61 0.14 -0.23 3.41
C THR A 61 0.95 0.40 2.28
N GLU A 62 0.74 1.68 2.03
CA GLU A 62 1.45 2.44 1.00
C GLU A 62 2.92 2.72 1.38
N TRP A 63 3.24 2.70 2.67
CA TRP A 63 4.63 2.72 3.17
C TRP A 63 5.37 1.38 2.94
N GLY A 64 4.64 0.30 2.63
CA GLY A 64 5.19 -1.04 2.40
C GLY A 64 5.07 -1.99 3.61
N ALA A 65 4.40 -1.56 4.67
CA ALA A 65 4.11 -2.39 5.83
C ALA A 65 2.80 -3.18 5.66
N LEU A 66 2.67 -4.25 6.45
CA LEU A 66 1.54 -5.19 6.38
C LEU A 66 0.33 -4.74 7.18
N ALA A 67 0.59 -4.02 8.26
CA ALA A 67 -0.41 -3.49 9.17
C ALA A 67 0.19 -2.32 9.95
N GLY A 68 -0.63 -1.33 10.25
CA GLY A 68 -0.32 -0.27 11.22
C GLY A 68 -1.23 -0.43 12.43
N TRP A 69 -0.65 -0.82 13.57
CA TRP A 69 -1.38 -1.04 14.81
C TRP A 69 -1.18 0.14 15.76
N PHE A 70 -2.29 0.61 16.35
CA PHE A 70 -2.31 1.60 17.41
C PHE A 70 -2.82 0.96 18.71
N PRO A 71 -2.35 1.41 19.88
CA PRO A 71 -2.77 0.89 21.17
C PRO A 71 -4.25 1.16 21.45
N CYS A 72 -4.88 0.24 22.19
CA CYS A 72 -6.23 0.38 22.70
C CYS A 72 -6.22 1.27 23.96
N ASP A 73 -6.11 2.58 23.77
CA ASP A 73 -6.14 3.55 24.87
C ASP A 73 -7.55 4.12 25.12
N ALA A 74 -7.65 5.15 25.97
CA ALA A 74 -8.92 5.79 26.29
C ALA A 74 -9.67 6.33 25.05
N ALA A 75 -8.95 6.85 24.04
CA ALA A 75 -9.57 7.34 22.81
C ALA A 75 -10.19 6.18 22.01
N CYS A 76 -9.48 5.04 21.93
CA CYS A 76 -10.01 3.83 21.30
C CYS A 76 -11.26 3.30 22.05
N VAL A 77 -11.20 3.19 23.37
CA VAL A 77 -12.33 2.71 24.19
C VAL A 77 -13.55 3.63 24.05
N ASN A 78 -13.35 4.95 24.04
CA ASN A 78 -14.43 5.92 23.85
C ASN A 78 -15.07 5.77 22.46
N TYR A 79 -14.25 5.67 21.41
CA TYR A 79 -14.74 5.42 20.06
C TYR A 79 -15.52 4.10 19.95
N MET A 80 -15.07 3.03 20.61
CA MET A 80 -15.78 1.75 20.63
C MET A 80 -17.11 1.85 21.39
N ARG A 81 -17.19 2.68 22.44
CA ARG A 81 -18.44 2.96 23.15
C ARG A 81 -19.44 3.72 22.28
N GLU A 82 -19.00 4.75 21.56
CA GLU A 82 -19.83 5.47 20.59
C GLU A 82 -20.30 4.54 19.47
N ARG A 83 -19.41 3.67 18.97
CA ARG A 83 -19.77 2.67 17.96
C ARG A 83 -20.80 1.67 18.47
N LYS A 84 -20.70 1.24 19.74
CA LYS A 84 -21.71 0.40 20.41
C LYS A 84 -23.07 1.08 20.39
N GLN A 85 -23.15 2.32 20.87
CA GLN A 85 -24.41 3.09 20.90
C GLN A 85 -25.00 3.26 19.49
N TRP A 86 -24.16 3.55 18.50
CA TRP A 86 -24.59 3.67 17.11
C TRP A 86 -25.13 2.36 16.52
N LEU A 87 -24.49 1.22 16.83
CA LEU A 87 -24.96 -0.10 16.39
C LEU A 87 -26.28 -0.50 17.07
N GLU A 88 -26.39 -0.26 18.38
CA GLU A 88 -27.59 -0.53 19.17
C GLU A 88 -28.78 0.30 18.68
N GLY A 89 -28.56 1.58 18.36
CA GLY A 89 -29.58 2.46 17.76
C GLY A 89 -30.10 1.97 16.39
N ARG A 90 -29.38 1.06 15.72
CA ARG A 90 -29.78 0.41 14.46
C ARG A 90 -30.28 -1.03 14.65
N GLY A 91 -30.51 -1.45 15.89
CA GLY A 91 -30.97 -2.80 16.21
C GLY A 91 -29.88 -3.88 16.15
N VAL A 92 -28.60 -3.50 16.10
CA VAL A 92 -27.46 -4.42 16.10
C VAL A 92 -26.82 -4.46 17.49
N ALA A 93 -27.45 -5.18 18.42
CA ALA A 93 -26.96 -5.32 19.79
C ALA A 93 -25.96 -6.49 19.94
N GLY A 94 -25.15 -6.45 21.01
CA GLY A 94 -24.30 -7.58 21.42
C GLY A 94 -23.00 -7.78 20.60
N ARG A 95 -22.71 -6.92 19.62
CA ARG A 95 -21.43 -6.93 18.88
C ARG A 95 -20.26 -6.37 19.67
N ILE A 96 -20.55 -5.45 20.60
CA ILE A 96 -19.61 -4.85 21.56
C ILE A 96 -20.36 -4.85 22.89
N THR A 97 -19.77 -5.46 23.91
CA THR A 97 -20.40 -5.61 25.22
C THR A 97 -19.81 -4.62 26.23
N ASP A 98 -20.58 -4.24 27.24
CA ASP A 98 -20.07 -3.38 28.32
C ASP A 98 -18.97 -4.08 29.12
N ALA A 99 -18.98 -5.41 29.19
CA ALA A 99 -17.93 -6.22 29.80
C ALA A 99 -16.60 -6.12 29.03
N GLU A 100 -16.61 -6.18 27.70
CA GLU A 100 -15.41 -5.98 26.87
C GLU A 100 -14.87 -4.54 27.03
N LEU A 101 -15.74 -3.53 26.98
CA LEU A 101 -15.33 -2.14 27.19
C LEU A 101 -14.72 -1.91 28.58
N ALA A 102 -15.30 -2.51 29.62
CA ALA A 102 -14.75 -2.46 30.97
C ALA A 102 -13.40 -3.17 31.06
N ALA A 103 -13.26 -4.36 30.44
CA ALA A 103 -12.01 -5.10 30.39
C ALA A 103 -10.90 -4.31 29.69
N TRP A 104 -11.19 -3.71 28.52
CA TRP A 104 -10.22 -2.86 27.81
C TRP A 104 -9.87 -1.58 28.56
N THR A 105 -10.77 -1.06 29.39
CA THR A 105 -10.46 0.10 30.24
C THR A 105 -9.49 -0.25 31.37
N ILE A 106 -9.66 -1.42 31.98
CA ILE A 106 -8.86 -1.87 33.13
C ILE A 106 -7.50 -2.43 32.67
N SER A 107 -7.51 -3.25 31.62
CA SER A 107 -6.34 -3.95 31.09
C SER A 107 -6.37 -3.87 29.56
N PRO A 108 -6.02 -2.71 28.98
CA PRO A 108 -6.00 -2.54 27.54
C PRO A 108 -5.03 -3.53 26.89
N PRO A 109 -5.37 -4.11 25.72
CA PRO A 109 -4.43 -4.86 24.92
C PRO A 109 -3.17 -4.02 24.62
N ALA A 110 -2.01 -4.53 25.01
CA ALA A 110 -0.72 -3.88 24.86
C ALA A 110 0.37 -4.91 24.52
N SER A 111 1.49 -4.44 23.98
CA SER A 111 2.70 -5.24 23.80
C SER A 111 3.27 -5.67 25.15
N ASP A 112 3.90 -6.85 25.22
CA ASP A 112 4.66 -7.26 26.40
C ASP A 112 5.82 -6.28 26.69
N PRO A 113 6.19 -6.05 27.97
CA PRO A 113 7.27 -5.12 28.33
C PRO A 113 8.64 -5.44 27.73
N ASP A 114 8.89 -6.72 27.41
CA ASP A 114 10.10 -7.26 26.81
C ASP A 114 9.94 -7.58 25.31
N ALA A 115 8.89 -7.05 24.66
CA ALA A 115 8.69 -7.21 23.23
C ALA A 115 9.91 -6.75 22.41
N ILE A 116 10.35 -7.61 21.49
CA ILE A 116 11.52 -7.36 20.64
C ILE A 116 11.06 -6.82 19.29
N TYR A 117 11.66 -5.71 18.87
CA TYR A 117 11.40 -5.07 17.58
C TYR A 117 12.59 -5.26 16.64
N ALA A 118 12.34 -5.22 15.33
CA ALA A 118 13.38 -5.26 14.30
C ALA A 118 14.01 -3.88 14.08
N ALA A 119 13.24 -2.81 14.25
CA ALA A 119 13.73 -1.44 14.24
C ALA A 119 12.82 -0.51 15.06
N GLY A 120 13.35 0.64 15.46
CA GLY A 120 12.65 1.74 16.10
C GLY A 120 12.76 3.00 15.25
N ILE A 121 11.63 3.66 15.00
CA ILE A 121 11.54 4.97 14.34
C ILE A 121 10.98 5.97 15.35
N THR A 122 11.51 7.18 15.40
CA THR A 122 10.92 8.28 16.20
C THR A 122 10.47 9.40 15.28
N LEU A 123 9.27 9.93 15.53
CA LEU A 123 8.72 11.10 14.84
C LEU A 123 8.22 12.12 15.87
N ASP A 124 8.70 13.36 15.75
CA ASP A 124 8.20 14.51 16.50
C ASP A 124 7.02 15.16 15.76
N LEU A 125 5.82 15.03 16.34
CA LEU A 125 4.58 15.56 15.77
C LEU A 125 4.55 17.09 15.74
N ASP A 126 5.28 17.76 16.64
CA ASP A 126 5.33 19.23 16.68
C ASP A 126 6.04 19.80 15.44
N ARG A 127 6.85 18.98 14.76
CA ARG A 127 7.62 19.33 13.56
C ARG A 127 6.96 18.92 12.26
N VAL A 128 5.90 18.12 12.31
CA VAL A 128 5.15 17.75 11.10
C VAL A 128 4.48 19.01 10.54
N THR A 129 4.60 19.19 9.24
CA THR A 129 3.98 20.27 8.45
C THR A 129 2.96 19.65 7.49
N PRO A 130 1.99 20.42 6.97
CA PRO A 130 1.10 19.92 5.92
C PRO A 130 1.90 19.39 4.72
N GLN A 131 1.60 18.19 4.26
CA GLN A 131 2.37 17.50 3.22
C GLN A 131 1.55 17.28 1.94
N ILE A 132 2.26 17.30 0.81
CA ILE A 132 1.77 16.83 -0.49
C ILE A 132 2.59 15.62 -0.89
N SER A 133 1.92 14.56 -1.33
CA SER A 133 2.59 13.38 -1.89
C SER A 133 2.33 13.26 -3.39
N GLY A 134 3.39 13.10 -4.18
CA GLY A 134 3.35 12.94 -5.64
C GLY A 134 4.21 13.93 -6.44
N PRO A 135 4.11 13.88 -7.78
CA PRO A 135 3.16 13.05 -8.52
C PRO A 135 3.56 11.55 -8.55
N ASP A 136 2.58 10.69 -8.84
CA ASP A 136 2.75 9.30 -9.29
C ASP A 136 3.37 8.27 -8.31
N THR A 137 3.74 8.70 -7.11
CA THR A 137 4.16 7.78 -6.03
C THR A 137 3.91 8.40 -4.66
N VAL A 138 3.56 7.55 -3.70
CA VAL A 138 3.33 7.96 -2.31
C VAL A 138 4.64 8.40 -1.63
N GLN A 139 5.77 7.86 -2.09
CA GLN A 139 7.10 8.01 -1.50
C GLN A 139 7.77 9.36 -1.80
N VAL A 140 7.23 10.13 -2.75
CA VAL A 140 7.65 11.51 -3.01
C VAL A 140 6.76 12.40 -2.16
N ALA A 141 7.25 12.82 -0.99
CA ALA A 141 6.56 13.76 -0.11
C ALA A 141 7.31 15.10 -0.08
N ARG A 142 6.56 16.18 -0.13
CA ARG A 142 7.09 17.55 -0.04
C ARG A 142 6.17 18.41 0.83
N PRO A 143 6.72 19.36 1.59
CA PRO A 143 5.90 20.34 2.32
C PRO A 143 4.97 21.09 1.38
N LEU A 144 3.74 21.32 1.83
CA LEU A 144 2.74 22.13 1.10
C LEU A 144 3.26 23.51 0.75
N ALA A 145 4.08 24.11 1.62
CA ALA A 145 4.69 25.42 1.41
C ALA A 145 5.42 25.51 0.06
N ASP A 146 6.16 24.46 -0.31
CA ASP A 146 6.96 24.44 -1.53
C ASP A 146 6.07 24.29 -2.77
N LEU A 147 5.11 23.35 -2.73
CA LEU A 147 4.22 23.09 -3.87
C LEU A 147 3.27 24.26 -4.14
N GLN A 148 2.86 24.96 -3.09
CA GLN A 148 2.04 26.16 -3.24
C GLN A 148 2.82 27.28 -3.94
N ALA A 149 4.12 27.43 -3.67
CA ALA A 149 4.96 28.42 -4.34
C ALA A 149 5.09 28.14 -5.86
N GLU A 150 5.10 26.87 -6.25
CA GLU A 150 5.15 26.44 -7.65
C GLU A 150 3.83 26.65 -8.41
N LYS A 151 2.70 26.82 -7.69
CA LYS A 151 1.36 26.97 -8.26
C LYS A 151 1.04 25.88 -9.29
N VAL A 152 1.28 24.62 -8.92
CA VAL A 152 0.95 23.47 -9.77
C VAL A 152 -0.55 23.47 -10.06
N LYS A 153 -0.92 23.79 -11.30
CA LYS A 153 -2.33 23.83 -11.74
C LYS A 153 -2.98 22.46 -11.57
N ILE A 154 -4.23 22.45 -11.15
CA ILE A 154 -5.05 21.24 -11.04
C ILE A 154 -6.25 21.35 -11.98
N HIS A 155 -6.78 20.19 -12.37
CA HIS A 155 -7.98 20.06 -13.17
C HIS A 155 -9.10 19.38 -12.38
N LYS A 156 -8.74 18.44 -11.49
CA LYS A 156 -9.70 17.70 -10.68
C LYS A 156 -9.25 17.61 -9.23
N ALA A 157 -10.21 17.70 -8.32
CA ALA A 157 -10.03 17.55 -6.89
C ALA A 157 -10.97 16.47 -6.35
N TYR A 158 -10.53 15.69 -5.37
CA TYR A 158 -11.29 14.53 -4.90
C TYR A 158 -11.33 14.44 -3.37
N LEU A 159 -12.53 14.63 -2.79
CA LEU A 159 -12.85 14.41 -1.38
C LEU A 159 -13.63 13.10 -1.26
N LEU A 160 -12.92 11.97 -1.27
CA LEU A 160 -13.51 10.63 -1.26
C LEU A 160 -12.53 9.58 -0.72
N SER A 161 -13.00 8.33 -0.66
CA SER A 161 -12.32 7.10 -0.22
C SER A 161 -12.40 6.78 1.27
N CYS A 162 -12.07 5.53 1.60
CA CYS A 162 -12.01 5.03 2.96
C CYS A 162 -10.89 5.67 3.82
N THR A 163 -9.94 6.37 3.19
CA THR A 163 -8.83 7.02 3.90
C THR A 163 -9.32 8.30 4.58
N ASN A 164 -9.81 9.27 3.81
CA ASN A 164 -10.24 10.59 4.31
C ASN A 164 -11.55 11.08 3.65
N ALA A 165 -12.66 10.48 4.06
CA ALA A 165 -14.02 10.94 3.74
C ALA A 165 -15.01 10.65 4.89
N ARG A 166 -14.50 10.69 6.12
CA ARG A 166 -15.30 10.60 7.35
C ARG A 166 -15.92 11.97 7.65
N LEU A 167 -16.77 12.04 8.66
CA LEU A 167 -17.50 13.28 8.98
C LEU A 167 -16.54 14.46 9.21
N ASN A 168 -15.52 14.27 10.06
CA ASN A 168 -14.54 15.30 10.37
C ASN A 168 -13.69 15.73 9.15
N ASP A 169 -13.38 14.80 8.24
CA ASP A 169 -12.70 15.11 6.98
C ASP A 169 -13.54 16.04 6.10
N LEU A 170 -14.84 15.72 5.96
CA LEU A 170 -15.79 16.51 5.17
C LEU A 170 -16.08 17.87 5.82
N GLU A 171 -16.15 17.93 7.15
CA GLU A 171 -16.30 19.17 7.91
C GLU A 171 -15.08 20.07 7.78
N ALA A 172 -13.86 19.50 7.83
CA ALA A 172 -12.63 20.25 7.62
C ALA A 172 -12.57 20.84 6.20
N ALA A 173 -12.94 20.07 5.19
CA ALA A 173 -13.05 20.56 3.82
C ALA A 173 -14.14 21.64 3.66
N ALA A 174 -15.31 21.42 4.27
CA ALA A 174 -16.43 22.36 4.26
C ALA A 174 -16.07 23.70 4.91
N ALA A 175 -15.34 23.68 6.03
CA ALA A 175 -14.90 24.90 6.72
C ALA A 175 -14.00 25.78 5.85
N VAL A 176 -13.19 25.16 4.97
CA VAL A 176 -12.30 25.87 4.03
C VAL A 176 -13.08 26.48 2.87
N ILE A 177 -14.09 25.76 2.35
CA ILE A 177 -14.78 26.11 1.11
C ILE A 177 -16.05 26.94 1.33
N LYS A 178 -16.59 26.99 2.55
CA LYS A 178 -17.86 27.67 2.86
C LYS A 178 -17.85 29.13 2.40
N GLY A 179 -18.85 29.50 1.59
CA GLY A 179 -18.98 30.84 1.02
C GLY A 179 -18.04 31.14 -0.15
N LYS A 180 -17.26 30.15 -0.62
CA LYS A 180 -16.38 30.23 -1.80
C LYS A 180 -16.96 29.40 -2.95
N LYS A 181 -16.33 29.46 -4.12
CA LYS A 181 -16.66 28.66 -5.30
C LYS A 181 -15.42 27.91 -5.78
N VAL A 182 -15.60 26.70 -6.30
CA VAL A 182 -14.56 25.97 -7.03
C VAL A 182 -14.09 26.83 -8.22
N ALA A 183 -12.79 26.82 -8.50
CA ALA A 183 -12.20 27.62 -9.56
C ALA A 183 -12.71 27.21 -10.95
N ASP A 184 -12.79 28.18 -11.87
CA ASP A 184 -13.15 27.92 -13.27
C ASP A 184 -12.18 26.90 -13.89
N GLY A 185 -12.73 25.86 -14.51
CA GLY A 185 -11.95 24.77 -15.11
C GLY A 185 -11.48 23.70 -14.14
N VAL A 186 -11.89 23.75 -12.86
CA VAL A 186 -11.67 22.67 -11.89
C VAL A 186 -12.97 21.94 -11.58
N GLU A 187 -12.91 20.61 -11.55
CA GLU A 187 -14.00 19.76 -11.06
C GLU A 187 -13.65 19.21 -9.67
N LEU A 188 -14.48 19.51 -8.66
CA LEU A 188 -14.35 18.93 -7.31
C LEU A 188 -15.37 17.81 -7.15
N TYR A 189 -14.91 16.57 -6.97
CA TYR A 189 -15.76 15.42 -6.69
C TYR A 189 -15.79 15.11 -5.20
N VAL A 190 -16.98 14.81 -4.66
CA VAL A 190 -17.17 14.46 -3.24
C VAL A 190 -17.95 13.16 -3.10
N SER A 191 -17.49 12.26 -2.23
CA SER A 191 -18.19 11.03 -1.84
C SER A 191 -17.93 10.79 -0.36
N ALA A 192 -18.99 10.52 0.42
CA ALA A 192 -18.82 10.13 1.81
C ALA A 192 -18.29 8.69 1.92
N ALA A 193 -17.57 8.39 3.01
CA ALA A 193 -17.06 7.04 3.25
C ALA A 193 -18.18 5.97 3.39
N SER A 194 -19.41 6.41 3.68
CA SER A 194 -20.61 5.57 3.74
C SER A 194 -21.86 6.44 3.80
N GLU A 195 -23.02 5.86 3.48
CA GLU A 195 -24.32 6.55 3.56
C GLU A 195 -24.59 7.19 4.94
N PRO A 196 -24.33 6.55 6.10
CA PRO A 196 -24.50 7.21 7.40
C PRO A 196 -23.60 8.43 7.60
N ILE A 197 -22.41 8.45 7.00
CA ILE A 197 -21.51 9.61 7.06
C ILE A 197 -22.03 10.73 6.19
N GLU A 198 -22.58 10.43 5.01
CA GLU A 198 -23.23 11.42 4.15
C GLU A 198 -24.42 12.09 4.86
N GLN A 199 -25.26 11.29 5.52
CA GLN A 199 -26.38 11.77 6.32
C GLN A 199 -25.90 12.68 7.48
N ALA A 200 -24.84 12.27 8.18
CA ALA A 200 -24.26 13.08 9.26
C ALA A 200 -23.66 14.40 8.74
N ALA A 201 -22.95 14.37 7.60
CA ALA A 201 -22.40 15.56 6.97
C ALA A 201 -23.48 16.49 6.42
N THR A 202 -24.61 15.94 5.97
CA THR A 202 -25.80 16.70 5.59
C THR A 202 -26.40 17.38 6.81
N ALA A 203 -26.55 16.66 7.93
CA ALA A 203 -27.07 17.19 9.18
C ALA A 203 -26.19 18.29 9.79
N SER A 204 -24.86 18.20 9.67
CA SER A 204 -23.95 19.25 10.12
C SER A 204 -23.86 20.46 9.15
N GLY A 205 -24.44 20.34 7.95
CA GLY A 205 -24.37 21.34 6.89
C GLY A 205 -23.07 21.33 6.10
N ALA A 206 -22.11 20.46 6.45
CA ALA A 206 -20.86 20.31 5.73
C ALA A 206 -21.07 19.85 4.28
N TRP A 207 -21.99 18.89 4.07
CA TRP A 207 -22.33 18.40 2.73
C TRP A 207 -22.87 19.52 1.85
N GLN A 208 -23.83 20.30 2.37
CA GLN A 208 -24.42 21.40 1.61
C GLN A 208 -23.40 22.49 1.30
N ALA A 209 -22.48 22.81 2.21
CA ALA A 209 -21.43 23.79 1.94
C ALA A 209 -20.50 23.37 0.78
N LEU A 210 -20.22 22.06 0.65
CA LEU A 210 -19.45 21.51 -0.47
C LEU A 210 -20.22 21.62 -1.79
N LEU A 211 -21.50 21.25 -1.80
CA LEU A 211 -22.37 21.36 -2.99
C LEU A 211 -22.57 22.82 -3.42
N ASP A 212 -22.80 23.72 -2.46
CA ASP A 212 -22.95 25.14 -2.70
C ASP A 212 -21.71 25.75 -3.33
N ALA A 213 -20.52 25.22 -3.04
CA ALA A 213 -19.28 25.64 -3.68
C ALA A 213 -19.11 25.12 -5.11
N GLY A 214 -19.93 24.17 -5.56
CA GLY A 214 -19.85 23.55 -6.87
C GLY A 214 -19.27 22.13 -6.88
N ALA A 215 -19.17 21.46 -5.72
CA ALA A 215 -18.75 20.06 -5.69
C ALA A 215 -19.79 19.14 -6.37
N LEU A 216 -19.29 18.15 -7.11
CA LEU A 216 -20.04 17.12 -7.81
C LEU A 216 -20.15 15.87 -6.90
N PRO A 217 -21.35 15.53 -6.41
CA PRO A 217 -21.52 14.37 -5.54
C PRO A 217 -21.38 13.07 -6.33
N LEU A 218 -20.75 12.08 -5.70
CA LEU A 218 -20.67 10.69 -6.14
C LEU A 218 -21.31 9.79 -5.08
N PRO A 219 -21.86 8.62 -5.47
CA PRO A 219 -22.34 7.64 -4.51
C PRO A 219 -21.24 7.26 -3.50
N SER A 220 -21.63 6.96 -2.27
CA SER A 220 -20.73 6.42 -1.24
C SER A 220 -20.03 5.16 -1.77
N GLY A 221 -18.73 5.22 -2.02
CA GLY A 221 -17.98 4.13 -2.63
C GLY A 221 -16.54 4.49 -3.02
N CYS A 222 -15.84 3.56 -3.68
CA CYS A 222 -14.45 3.77 -4.08
C CYS A 222 -14.29 4.77 -5.23
N GLY A 223 -15.12 4.65 -6.28
CA GLY A 223 -15.10 5.53 -7.45
C GLY A 223 -13.69 5.75 -8.04
N PRO A 224 -13.32 7.00 -8.39
CA PRO A 224 -12.02 7.32 -8.99
C PRO A 224 -10.79 6.87 -8.19
N CYS A 225 -10.91 6.62 -6.88
CA CYS A 225 -9.80 6.10 -6.06
C CYS A 225 -9.20 4.79 -6.61
N ILE A 226 -10.05 3.96 -7.25
CA ILE A 226 -9.63 2.71 -7.90
C ILE A 226 -9.58 2.81 -9.43
N GLY A 227 -9.76 4.01 -9.98
CA GLY A 227 -9.76 4.25 -11.42
C GLY A 227 -11.02 3.75 -12.13
N LEU A 228 -12.16 3.73 -11.45
CA LEU A 228 -13.47 3.34 -11.99
C LEU A 228 -14.52 4.45 -11.74
N GLY A 229 -15.56 4.48 -12.57
CA GLY A 229 -16.69 5.40 -12.40
C GLY A 229 -16.48 6.78 -13.02
N VAL A 230 -17.24 7.77 -12.53
CA VAL A 230 -17.27 9.13 -13.07
C VAL A 230 -16.14 9.97 -12.49
N GLY A 231 -15.55 10.85 -13.31
CA GLY A 231 -14.53 11.82 -12.87
C GLY A 231 -13.10 11.30 -12.93
N LEU A 232 -12.81 10.31 -13.79
CA LEU A 232 -11.44 9.84 -14.01
C LEU A 232 -10.55 10.94 -14.59
N LEU A 233 -9.26 10.90 -14.29
CA LEU A 233 -8.29 11.82 -14.90
C LEU A 233 -8.07 11.48 -16.38
N GLU A 234 -8.11 12.50 -17.23
CA GLU A 234 -7.85 12.44 -18.67
C GLU A 234 -6.36 12.71 -18.99
N PRO A 235 -5.88 12.37 -20.20
CA PRO A 235 -4.49 12.64 -20.59
C PRO A 235 -4.08 14.11 -20.39
N GLY A 236 -2.96 14.34 -19.71
CA GLY A 236 -2.43 15.67 -19.41
C GLY A 236 -3.06 16.39 -18.21
N GLU A 237 -4.11 15.82 -17.61
CA GLU A 237 -4.73 16.39 -16.42
C GLU A 237 -3.89 16.17 -15.15
N VAL A 238 -4.17 17.00 -14.15
CA VAL A 238 -3.56 16.93 -12.82
C VAL A 238 -4.69 16.84 -11.79
N GLY A 239 -4.67 15.77 -10.99
CA GLY A 239 -5.59 15.55 -9.89
C GLY A 239 -4.93 15.76 -8.53
N ILE A 240 -5.67 16.31 -7.56
CA ILE A 240 -5.31 16.29 -6.14
C ILE A 240 -6.41 15.59 -5.34
N SER A 241 -6.06 14.65 -4.46
CA SER A 241 -7.03 13.81 -3.78
C SER A 241 -6.72 13.59 -2.30
N ALA A 242 -7.77 13.31 -1.54
CA ALA A 242 -7.67 12.85 -0.16
C ALA A 242 -7.49 11.31 -0.06
N THR A 243 -7.29 10.63 -1.19
CA THR A 243 -7.14 9.17 -1.27
C THR A 243 -5.74 8.71 -0.84
N ASN A 244 -5.48 7.41 -0.81
CA ASN A 244 -4.20 6.85 -0.39
C ASN A 244 -3.21 6.53 -1.52
N ARG A 245 -3.66 6.39 -2.78
CA ARG A 245 -2.80 5.95 -3.90
C ARG A 245 -2.84 6.91 -5.07
N ASN A 246 -1.66 7.23 -5.59
CA ASN A 246 -1.47 8.13 -6.73
C ASN A 246 -0.63 7.54 -7.87
N PHE A 247 -0.34 6.23 -7.90
CA PHE A 247 0.50 5.62 -8.94
C PHE A 247 0.03 5.95 -10.36
N LYS A 248 0.97 6.03 -11.31
CA LYS A 248 0.66 6.32 -12.73
C LYS A 248 -0.48 5.45 -13.27
N GLY A 249 -1.55 6.09 -13.75
CA GLY A 249 -2.76 5.41 -14.27
C GLY A 249 -3.74 4.89 -13.20
N ARG A 250 -3.51 5.18 -11.92
CA ARG A 250 -4.37 4.73 -10.82
C ARG A 250 -5.77 5.34 -10.91
N MET A 251 -5.85 6.65 -11.12
CA MET A 251 -7.11 7.41 -11.08
C MET A 251 -7.69 7.73 -12.47
N GLY A 252 -7.16 7.12 -13.53
CA GLY A 252 -7.57 7.39 -14.91
C GLY A 252 -6.46 7.09 -15.90
N SER A 253 -6.23 8.02 -16.83
CA SER A 253 -5.17 7.97 -17.84
C SER A 253 -3.78 7.79 -17.23
N ARG A 254 -2.92 7.03 -17.92
CA ARG A 254 -1.48 6.91 -17.58
C ARG A 254 -0.72 8.22 -17.85
N ASP A 255 -1.27 9.12 -18.65
CA ASP A 255 -0.65 10.42 -18.98
C ASP A 255 -1.12 11.56 -18.07
N ALA A 256 -1.92 11.25 -17.05
CA ALA A 256 -2.30 12.17 -15.98
C ALA A 256 -1.33 12.10 -14.80
N LYS A 257 -1.33 13.16 -13.98
CA LYS A 257 -0.59 13.21 -12.71
C LYS A 257 -1.54 13.24 -11.52
N ALA A 258 -1.24 12.50 -10.46
CA ALA A 258 -2.03 12.50 -9.24
C ALA A 258 -1.21 12.89 -8.01
N TYR A 259 -1.78 13.75 -7.17
CA TYR A 259 -1.23 14.20 -5.89
C TYR A 259 -2.16 13.81 -4.74
N LEU A 260 -1.59 13.53 -3.57
CA LEU A 260 -2.32 13.23 -2.34
C LEU A 260 -2.12 14.35 -1.32
N ALA A 261 -3.20 14.73 -0.63
CA ALA A 261 -3.18 15.75 0.40
C ALA A 261 -4.27 15.51 1.46
N SER A 262 -4.28 16.30 2.54
CA SER A 262 -5.38 16.30 3.50
C SER A 262 -6.65 16.94 2.92
N PRO A 263 -7.86 16.61 3.42
CA PRO A 263 -9.13 17.14 2.91
C PRO A 263 -9.19 18.67 2.83
N ALA A 264 -8.65 19.36 3.83
CA ALA A 264 -8.62 20.81 3.88
C ALA A 264 -7.74 21.40 2.75
N VAL A 265 -6.62 20.76 2.44
CA VAL A 265 -5.71 21.16 1.35
C VAL A 265 -6.32 20.86 -0.02
N VAL A 266 -7.02 19.73 -0.17
CA VAL A 266 -7.78 19.43 -1.41
C VAL A 266 -8.85 20.47 -1.66
N ALA A 267 -9.64 20.84 -0.64
CA ALA A 267 -10.68 21.86 -0.75
C ALA A 267 -10.10 23.24 -1.07
N ALA A 268 -9.01 23.64 -0.41
CA ALA A 268 -8.32 24.89 -0.72
C ALA A 268 -7.78 24.92 -2.15
N SER A 269 -7.20 23.81 -2.61
CA SER A 269 -6.67 23.68 -3.97
C SER A 269 -7.78 23.77 -5.02
N ALA A 270 -8.95 23.16 -4.76
CA ALA A 270 -10.12 23.25 -5.63
C ALA A 270 -10.63 24.69 -5.80
N VAL A 271 -10.62 25.49 -4.74
CA VAL A 271 -10.98 26.92 -4.81
C VAL A 271 -9.90 27.75 -5.52
N ALA A 272 -8.63 27.40 -5.33
CA ALA A 272 -7.52 28.17 -5.88
C ALA A 272 -7.23 27.89 -7.36
N GLY A 273 -7.57 26.70 -7.87
CA GLY A 273 -7.22 26.26 -9.22
C GLY A 273 -5.81 25.66 -9.36
N PHE A 274 -5.07 25.59 -8.26
CA PHE A 274 -3.73 25.03 -8.15
C PHE A 274 -3.50 24.49 -6.74
N ILE A 275 -2.45 23.69 -6.52
CA ILE A 275 -2.13 23.15 -5.19
C ILE A 275 -1.91 24.29 -4.19
N ALA A 276 -2.78 24.39 -3.19
CA ALA A 276 -2.80 25.45 -2.19
C ALA A 276 -3.35 24.96 -0.85
N GLY A 277 -2.93 25.62 0.23
CA GLY A 277 -3.43 25.41 1.58
C GLY A 277 -4.59 26.33 1.96
N PRO A 278 -5.32 26.00 3.04
CA PRO A 278 -6.30 26.88 3.65
C PRO A 278 -5.77 28.29 3.91
N GLU A 279 -6.63 29.28 3.73
CA GLU A 279 -6.31 30.68 4.01
C GLU A 279 -5.96 30.88 5.49
N GLY A 280 -4.87 31.61 5.77
CA GLY A 280 -4.39 31.84 7.13
C GLY A 280 -3.62 30.67 7.76
N LEU A 281 -3.46 29.54 7.04
CA LEU A 281 -2.59 28.47 7.48
C LEU A 281 -1.13 28.93 7.45
N ALA A 282 -0.43 28.82 8.58
CA ALA A 282 1.00 29.09 8.63
C ALA A 282 1.73 28.04 7.79
N LEU A 283 2.35 28.47 6.69
CA LEU A 283 3.14 27.61 5.82
C LEU A 283 4.58 27.57 6.33
N ASP A 284 5.00 26.36 6.66
CA ASP A 284 6.32 26.03 7.14
C ASP A 284 6.88 24.93 6.23
N GLY A 285 8.06 25.18 5.65
CA GLY A 285 8.76 24.24 4.77
C GLY A 285 9.67 23.27 5.53
N SER A 286 9.69 23.32 6.87
CA SER A 286 10.50 22.42 7.67
C SER A 286 10.07 20.96 7.50
N THR A 287 11.06 20.08 7.53
CA THR A 287 10.90 18.63 7.54
C THR A 287 11.42 18.12 8.88
N PRO A 288 10.72 17.17 9.55
CA PRO A 288 11.22 16.56 10.78
C PRO A 288 12.58 15.88 10.59
N GLU A 289 13.33 15.73 11.68
CA GLU A 289 14.59 14.98 11.66
C GLU A 289 14.34 13.47 11.52
N ARG A 290 15.15 12.81 10.69
CA ARG A 290 15.11 11.35 10.51
C ARG A 290 15.78 10.66 11.70
N ALA A 291 15.07 9.76 12.37
CA ALA A 291 15.56 9.02 13.54
C ALA A 291 15.13 7.55 13.46
N ILE A 292 16.08 6.67 13.10
CA ILE A 292 15.89 5.22 13.01
C ILE A 292 17.01 4.47 13.72
N GLU A 293 16.64 3.44 14.48
CA GLU A 293 17.54 2.49 15.12
C GLU A 293 17.18 1.08 14.63
N VAL A 294 18.14 0.39 14.00
CA VAL A 294 17.94 -1.01 13.55
C VAL A 294 18.42 -1.94 14.64
N PHE A 295 17.54 -2.77 15.16
CA PHE A 295 17.86 -3.75 16.18
C PHE A 295 18.38 -5.03 15.50
N LYS A 296 19.44 -5.62 16.05
CA LYS A 296 19.94 -6.91 15.56
C LYS A 296 18.92 -8.00 15.90
N GLY A 297 18.12 -8.39 14.91
CA GLY A 297 17.28 -9.58 15.02
C GLY A 297 18.13 -10.84 15.17
N THR A 298 17.61 -11.83 15.89
CA THR A 298 18.17 -13.18 15.90
C THR A 298 17.98 -13.77 14.50
N ALA A 299 19.08 -14.01 13.78
CA ALA A 299 19.02 -14.71 12.50
C ALA A 299 18.30 -16.05 12.71
N ARG A 300 17.24 -16.33 11.93
CA ARG A 300 16.63 -17.65 11.93
C ARG A 300 17.67 -18.64 11.41
N GLU A 301 17.86 -19.74 12.13
CA GLU A 301 18.79 -20.79 11.72
C GLU A 301 18.38 -21.35 10.34
N THR A 302 19.33 -21.33 9.41
CA THR A 302 19.17 -21.89 8.06
C THR A 302 19.73 -23.31 8.05
N GLY A 303 18.88 -24.27 8.44
CA GLY A 303 19.17 -25.70 8.32
C GLY A 303 18.57 -26.32 7.05
N PRO A 304 19.05 -27.49 6.61
CA PRO A 304 18.39 -28.26 5.56
C PRO A 304 16.96 -28.63 5.98
N VAL A 305 16.03 -28.64 5.02
CA VAL A 305 14.64 -29.05 5.24
C VAL A 305 14.35 -30.32 4.44
N ALA A 306 13.64 -31.25 5.07
CA ALA A 306 13.17 -32.45 4.39
C ALA A 306 12.18 -32.07 3.27
N ILE A 307 12.42 -32.61 2.08
CA ILE A 307 11.52 -32.46 0.93
C ILE A 307 10.43 -33.52 1.01
N LEU A 308 9.17 -33.09 1.00
CA LEU A 308 8.03 -33.97 1.03
C LEU A 308 7.89 -34.74 -0.30
N PRO A 309 7.41 -36.00 -0.28
CA PRO A 309 7.08 -36.73 -1.49
C PRO A 309 6.12 -35.93 -2.38
N GLY A 310 6.46 -35.77 -3.66
CA GLY A 310 5.68 -34.99 -4.64
C GLY A 310 6.12 -33.52 -4.77
N PHE A 311 6.89 -32.97 -3.83
CA PHE A 311 7.49 -31.65 -3.97
C PHE A 311 8.78 -31.76 -4.81
N PRO A 312 9.07 -30.84 -5.74
CA PRO A 312 10.29 -30.89 -6.55
C PRO A 312 11.54 -30.79 -5.66
N SER A 313 12.57 -31.62 -5.93
CA SER A 313 13.86 -31.54 -5.24
C SER A 313 14.68 -30.31 -5.66
N GLY A 314 14.47 -29.82 -6.88
CA GLY A 314 15.15 -28.67 -7.44
C GLY A 314 14.55 -28.22 -8.77
N HIS A 315 15.16 -27.22 -9.38
CA HIS A 315 14.80 -26.72 -10.71
C HIS A 315 16.02 -26.20 -11.44
N GLN A 316 16.08 -26.39 -12.76
CA GLN A 316 17.06 -25.73 -13.64
C GLN A 316 16.31 -24.99 -14.73
N GLY A 317 16.64 -23.72 -14.93
CA GLY A 317 15.92 -22.89 -15.87
C GLY A 317 16.64 -21.58 -16.18
N ARG A 318 16.33 -21.04 -17.35
CA ARG A 318 16.78 -19.74 -17.80
C ARG A 318 16.19 -18.65 -16.90
N ILE A 319 16.98 -17.60 -16.68
CA ILE A 319 16.57 -16.48 -15.83
C ILE A 319 15.95 -15.39 -16.70
N LEU A 320 14.77 -14.93 -16.32
CA LEU A 320 14.18 -13.68 -16.76
C LEU A 320 14.36 -12.65 -15.64
N TYR A 321 15.46 -11.91 -15.69
CA TYR A 321 15.80 -10.89 -14.69
C TYR A 321 15.04 -9.58 -14.96
N LEU A 322 14.35 -9.09 -13.95
CA LEU A 322 13.62 -7.84 -13.94
C LEU A 322 14.41 -6.84 -13.06
N PRO A 323 15.17 -5.89 -13.64
CA PRO A 323 16.00 -4.95 -12.90
C PRO A 323 15.17 -3.81 -12.30
N THR A 324 14.18 -4.17 -11.49
CA THR A 324 13.31 -3.22 -10.80
C THR A 324 13.00 -3.72 -9.40
N ASP A 325 12.97 -2.78 -8.46
CA ASP A 325 12.32 -2.93 -7.17
C ASP A 325 10.85 -2.51 -7.28
N ASN A 326 10.02 -2.90 -6.32
CA ASN A 326 8.63 -2.48 -6.19
C ASN A 326 7.75 -2.80 -7.43
N LEU A 327 8.04 -3.87 -8.17
CA LEU A 327 7.17 -4.29 -9.26
C LEU A 327 5.79 -4.66 -8.72
N ASN A 328 4.80 -3.81 -8.99
CA ASN A 328 3.46 -3.96 -8.45
C ASN A 328 2.62 -4.95 -9.27
N THR A 329 1.51 -5.40 -8.68
CA THR A 329 0.58 -6.33 -9.32
C THR A 329 -0.03 -5.78 -10.60
N ASP A 330 -0.18 -4.45 -10.74
CA ASP A 330 -0.66 -3.84 -11.99
C ASP A 330 0.36 -3.98 -13.13
N GLY A 331 1.66 -3.98 -12.81
CA GLY A 331 2.74 -4.26 -13.74
C GLY A 331 2.75 -5.72 -14.20
N ILE A 332 2.40 -6.66 -13.31
CA ILE A 332 2.35 -8.10 -13.59
C ILE A 332 1.05 -8.49 -14.33
N TYR A 333 -0.09 -7.96 -13.91
CA TYR A 333 -1.41 -8.23 -14.51
C TYR A 333 -2.32 -6.99 -14.40
N GLY A 334 -2.64 -6.41 -15.56
CA GLY A 334 -3.32 -5.12 -15.65
C GLY A 334 -4.71 -5.08 -15.02
N LYS A 335 -5.08 -3.92 -14.45
CA LYS A 335 -6.42 -3.69 -13.88
C LYS A 335 -7.54 -3.95 -14.89
N ASP A 336 -7.27 -3.68 -16.17
CA ASP A 336 -8.23 -3.78 -17.28
C ASP A 336 -8.72 -5.22 -17.50
N TYR A 337 -7.96 -6.22 -17.02
CA TYR A 337 -8.31 -7.64 -17.11
C TYR A 337 -8.80 -8.23 -15.78
N THR A 338 -8.71 -7.48 -14.68
CA THR A 338 -8.92 -8.02 -13.33
C THR A 338 -10.37 -8.40 -13.05
N TYR A 339 -11.32 -7.65 -13.61
CA TYR A 339 -12.76 -7.87 -13.41
C TYR A 339 -13.41 -8.56 -14.60
N ARG A 340 -12.61 -9.16 -15.47
CA ARG A 340 -13.09 -9.98 -16.58
C ARG A 340 -13.19 -11.43 -16.14
N GLU A 341 -14.43 -11.91 -16.00
CA GLU A 341 -14.74 -13.28 -15.58
C GLU A 341 -14.46 -14.34 -16.66
N ASP A 342 -14.23 -13.91 -17.91
CA ASP A 342 -14.01 -14.78 -19.07
C ASP A 342 -12.52 -15.04 -19.40
N MET A 343 -11.61 -14.61 -18.53
CA MET A 343 -10.17 -14.75 -18.77
C MET A 343 -9.71 -16.22 -18.66
N THR A 344 -9.32 -16.82 -19.79
CA THR A 344 -8.70 -18.16 -19.81
C THR A 344 -7.20 -18.07 -19.46
N PRO A 345 -6.55 -19.18 -19.05
CA PRO A 345 -5.09 -19.20 -18.83
C PRO A 345 -4.30 -18.72 -20.05
N GLU A 346 -4.71 -19.08 -21.27
CA GLU A 346 -4.05 -18.63 -22.50
C GLU A 346 -4.19 -17.12 -22.72
N MET A 347 -5.33 -16.55 -22.34
CA MET A 347 -5.52 -15.10 -22.37
C MET A 347 -4.66 -14.41 -21.32
N MET A 348 -4.61 -14.95 -20.10
CA MET A 348 -3.76 -14.43 -19.03
C MET A 348 -2.29 -14.45 -19.41
N ALA A 349 -1.82 -15.55 -20.02
CA ALA A 349 -0.45 -15.70 -20.50
C ALA A 349 -0.07 -14.67 -21.58
N LYS A 350 -1.03 -14.19 -22.38
CA LYS A 350 -0.78 -13.17 -23.41
C LYS A 350 -0.62 -11.76 -22.84
N VAL A 351 -1.30 -11.46 -21.74
CA VAL A 351 -1.31 -10.12 -21.12
C VAL A 351 -0.37 -10.01 -19.92
N VAL A 352 0.29 -11.10 -19.55
CA VAL A 352 1.22 -11.15 -18.42
C VAL A 352 2.37 -10.16 -18.62
N MET A 353 2.65 -9.38 -17.58
CA MET A 353 3.68 -8.33 -17.55
C MET A 353 3.54 -7.23 -18.60
N GLU A 354 2.43 -7.14 -19.36
CA GLU A 354 2.28 -6.17 -20.46
C GLU A 354 2.48 -4.71 -20.02
N ASN A 355 2.02 -4.39 -18.82
CA ASN A 355 2.16 -3.05 -18.26
C ASN A 355 3.59 -2.71 -17.83
N TYR A 356 4.41 -3.72 -17.57
CA TYR A 356 5.82 -3.59 -17.19
C TYR A 356 6.74 -3.64 -18.43
N ASP A 357 6.58 -4.69 -19.24
CA ASP A 357 7.30 -4.94 -20.48
C ASP A 357 6.34 -5.61 -21.49
N PRO A 358 5.84 -4.87 -22.49
CA PRO A 358 4.94 -5.41 -23.51
C PRO A 358 5.52 -6.58 -24.32
N ALA A 359 6.85 -6.73 -24.35
CA ALA A 359 7.50 -7.84 -25.04
C ALA A 359 7.59 -9.12 -24.18
N PHE A 360 7.30 -9.04 -22.88
CA PHE A 360 7.53 -10.12 -21.94
C PHE A 360 6.85 -11.43 -22.35
N ALA A 361 5.58 -11.40 -22.72
CA ALA A 361 4.83 -12.59 -23.15
C ALA A 361 5.47 -13.31 -24.36
N GLY A 362 6.18 -12.58 -25.23
CA GLY A 362 6.92 -13.14 -26.36
C GLY A 362 8.32 -13.67 -26.02
N ILE A 363 8.85 -13.33 -24.84
CA ILE A 363 10.17 -13.76 -24.35
C ILE A 363 10.08 -15.09 -23.60
N VAL A 364 8.99 -15.29 -22.85
CA VAL A 364 8.80 -16.40 -21.92
C VAL A 364 8.84 -17.75 -22.61
N GLN A 365 9.50 -18.71 -21.96
CA GLN A 365 9.47 -20.12 -22.29
C GLN A 365 9.07 -20.94 -21.06
N ALA A 366 8.43 -22.09 -21.29
CA ALA A 366 8.05 -22.98 -20.22
C ALA A 366 9.27 -23.45 -19.43
N GLY A 367 9.25 -23.29 -18.10
CA GLY A 367 10.36 -23.62 -17.23
C GLY A 367 11.27 -22.43 -16.87
N ASP A 368 11.02 -21.25 -17.45
CA ASP A 368 11.74 -20.02 -17.07
C ASP A 368 11.54 -19.69 -15.59
N VAL A 369 12.55 -19.03 -15.01
CA VAL A 369 12.54 -18.49 -13.66
C VAL A 369 12.54 -16.97 -13.73
N VAL A 370 11.53 -16.34 -13.16
CA VAL A 370 11.53 -14.88 -13.01
C VAL A 370 12.38 -14.53 -11.80
N VAL A 371 13.30 -13.58 -11.96
CA VAL A 371 14.07 -13.02 -10.85
C VAL A 371 13.88 -11.52 -10.80
N ALA A 372 13.49 -10.96 -9.66
CA ALA A 372 13.23 -9.53 -9.50
C ALA A 372 13.95 -8.96 -8.28
N GLY A 373 13.93 -7.63 -8.15
CA GLY A 373 14.49 -6.93 -7.00
C GLY A 373 13.66 -7.10 -5.72
N TYR A 374 13.66 -6.07 -4.90
CA TYR A 374 12.95 -6.03 -3.62
C TYR A 374 11.48 -5.67 -3.80
N ASN A 375 10.66 -6.12 -2.85
CA ASN A 375 9.24 -5.81 -2.78
C ASN A 375 8.44 -6.20 -4.03
N PHE A 376 8.63 -7.44 -4.50
CA PHE A 376 7.91 -7.94 -5.67
C PHE A 376 6.43 -8.18 -5.37
N GLY A 377 5.54 -7.79 -6.29
CA GLY A 377 4.10 -8.00 -6.19
C GLY A 377 3.37 -7.02 -5.25
N THR A 378 3.84 -5.77 -5.14
CA THR A 378 3.18 -4.74 -4.32
C THR A 378 1.81 -4.33 -4.84
N GLY A 379 1.02 -3.67 -3.99
CA GLY A 379 -0.16 -2.94 -4.44
C GLY A 379 -1.46 -3.70 -4.23
N SER A 380 -2.10 -4.14 -5.30
CA SER A 380 -3.46 -4.72 -5.26
C SER A 380 -3.40 -6.20 -4.87
N SER A 381 -4.39 -6.71 -4.13
CA SER A 381 -4.43 -8.10 -3.66
C SER A 381 -4.86 -9.13 -4.72
N ARG A 382 -4.55 -8.87 -6.01
CA ARG A 382 -5.04 -9.68 -7.14
C ARG A 382 -4.25 -10.98 -7.23
N GLU A 383 -4.94 -12.11 -7.18
CA GLU A 383 -4.29 -13.41 -7.32
C GLU A 383 -3.86 -13.69 -8.76
N GLN A 384 -4.51 -13.05 -9.74
CA GLN A 384 -4.22 -13.19 -11.16
C GLN A 384 -2.78 -12.81 -11.51
N ALA A 385 -2.13 -11.96 -10.72
CA ALA A 385 -0.71 -11.66 -10.88
C ALA A 385 0.17 -12.91 -10.74
N ALA A 386 -0.18 -13.85 -9.87
CA ALA A 386 0.53 -15.11 -9.73
C ALA A 386 0.09 -16.12 -10.81
N THR A 387 -1.22 -16.28 -11.02
CA THR A 387 -1.73 -17.29 -11.97
C THR A 387 -1.41 -16.96 -13.42
N ALA A 388 -1.28 -15.68 -13.80
CA ALA A 388 -0.84 -15.29 -15.13
C ALA A 388 0.62 -15.69 -15.41
N LEU A 389 1.51 -15.59 -14.42
CA LEU A 389 2.88 -16.09 -14.53
C LEU A 389 2.91 -17.61 -14.68
N MET A 390 2.10 -18.32 -13.89
CA MET A 390 1.95 -19.77 -14.02
C MET A 390 1.42 -20.16 -15.40
N ALA A 391 0.40 -19.46 -15.91
CA ALA A 391 -0.20 -19.71 -17.21
C ALA A 391 0.78 -19.45 -18.37
N ALA A 392 1.69 -18.50 -18.20
CA ALA A 392 2.79 -18.25 -19.13
C ALA A 392 3.88 -19.33 -19.10
N GLY A 393 3.85 -20.25 -18.14
CA GLY A 393 4.82 -21.33 -18.00
C GLY A 393 6.02 -20.99 -17.12
N ILE A 394 5.99 -19.88 -16.37
CA ILE A 394 7.00 -19.56 -15.37
C ILE A 394 6.94 -20.60 -14.26
N LYS A 395 8.09 -21.17 -13.90
CA LYS A 395 8.14 -22.25 -12.91
C LYS A 395 8.11 -21.75 -11.47
N LEU A 396 8.86 -20.67 -11.21
CA LEU A 396 8.96 -20.04 -9.89
C LEU A 396 9.43 -18.60 -10.05
N VAL A 397 9.19 -17.80 -9.01
CA VAL A 397 9.77 -16.46 -8.88
C VAL A 397 10.84 -16.50 -7.80
N ILE A 398 11.94 -15.77 -8.02
CA ILE A 398 12.92 -15.42 -6.98
C ILE A 398 12.91 -13.90 -6.83
N ALA A 399 12.85 -13.39 -5.61
CA ALA A 399 12.90 -11.95 -5.35
C ALA A 399 13.78 -11.64 -4.14
N GLY A 400 14.26 -10.41 -4.07
CA GLY A 400 14.98 -9.93 -2.89
C GLY A 400 14.06 -9.97 -1.68
N THR A 401 12.82 -9.51 -1.85
CA THR A 401 11.70 -9.68 -0.92
C THR A 401 10.37 -9.65 -1.69
N TYR A 402 9.31 -10.17 -1.11
CA TYR A 402 7.95 -10.11 -1.67
C TYR A 402 7.03 -9.22 -0.84
N SER A 403 6.10 -8.53 -1.47
CA SER A 403 4.86 -8.13 -0.81
C SER A 403 4.15 -9.37 -0.28
N GLN A 404 3.82 -9.42 1.02
CA GLN A 404 3.24 -10.61 1.62
C GLN A 404 1.88 -11.01 1.02
N THR A 405 1.10 -10.05 0.53
CA THR A 405 -0.17 -10.34 -0.14
C THR A 405 0.07 -11.14 -1.43
N TYR A 406 1.04 -10.73 -2.24
CA TYR A 406 1.41 -11.47 -3.43
C TYR A 406 1.97 -12.85 -3.07
N LEU A 407 2.90 -12.92 -2.11
CA LEU A 407 3.50 -14.18 -1.67
C LEU A 407 2.43 -15.19 -1.23
N ARG A 408 1.44 -14.72 -0.46
CA ARG A 408 0.32 -15.56 -0.02
C ARG A 408 -0.56 -16.00 -1.18
N ASN A 409 -0.90 -15.11 -2.11
CA ASN A 409 -1.69 -15.47 -3.29
C ASN A 409 -0.96 -16.50 -4.17
N ALA A 410 0.35 -16.32 -4.38
CA ALA A 410 1.18 -17.25 -5.12
C ALA A 410 1.21 -18.63 -4.46
N ILE A 411 1.52 -18.69 -3.15
CA ILE A 411 1.52 -19.94 -2.40
C ILE A 411 0.14 -20.59 -2.44
N ASN A 412 -0.94 -19.84 -2.24
CA ASN A 412 -2.31 -20.37 -2.28
C ASN A 412 -2.67 -21.00 -3.63
N ASN A 413 -2.04 -20.57 -4.73
CA ASN A 413 -2.20 -21.14 -6.05
C ASN A 413 -1.16 -22.24 -6.36
N GLY A 414 -0.36 -22.65 -5.38
CA GLY A 414 0.71 -23.64 -5.55
C GLY A 414 1.92 -23.11 -6.32
N PHE A 415 2.06 -21.79 -6.45
CA PHE A 415 3.18 -21.15 -7.15
C PHE A 415 4.37 -20.92 -6.22
N VAL A 416 5.54 -21.42 -6.62
CA VAL A 416 6.74 -21.37 -5.80
C VAL A 416 7.38 -19.98 -5.85
N CYS A 417 7.63 -19.42 -4.68
CA CYS A 417 8.35 -18.16 -4.49
C CYS A 417 9.55 -18.38 -3.56
N VAL A 418 10.70 -17.81 -3.90
CA VAL A 418 11.94 -17.94 -3.14
C VAL A 418 12.50 -16.56 -2.83
N GLU A 419 12.69 -16.27 -1.55
CA GLU A 419 13.32 -15.01 -1.11
C GLU A 419 14.83 -15.20 -0.99
N CYS A 420 15.61 -14.47 -1.80
CA CYS A 420 17.08 -14.55 -1.80
C CYS A 420 17.72 -13.18 -2.14
N PRO A 421 17.82 -12.27 -1.15
CA PRO A 421 18.43 -10.94 -1.34
C PRO A 421 19.80 -10.98 -2.02
N GLU A 422 20.72 -11.80 -1.50
CA GLU A 422 22.10 -11.87 -1.99
C GLU A 422 22.20 -12.29 -3.47
N PHE A 423 21.27 -13.13 -3.93
CA PHE A 423 21.24 -13.53 -5.34
C PHE A 423 20.71 -12.41 -6.24
N CYS A 424 19.67 -11.70 -5.78
CA CYS A 424 19.12 -10.55 -6.48
C CYS A 424 20.13 -9.39 -6.58
N ASP A 425 20.90 -9.15 -5.52
CA ASP A 425 22.00 -8.18 -5.52
C ASP A 425 23.09 -8.57 -6.52
N ALA A 426 23.48 -9.85 -6.56
CA ALA A 426 24.47 -10.33 -7.53
C ALA A 426 24.02 -10.18 -8.99
N LEU A 427 22.73 -10.39 -9.29
CA LEU A 427 22.17 -10.14 -10.62
C LEU A 427 22.12 -8.65 -10.95
N LYS A 428 21.77 -7.81 -9.97
CA LYS A 428 21.75 -6.35 -10.12
C LYS A 428 23.12 -5.79 -10.46
N GLU A 429 24.16 -6.28 -9.80
CA GLU A 429 25.55 -5.91 -10.09
C GLU A 429 25.98 -6.40 -11.49
N HIS A 430 25.66 -7.65 -11.82
CA HIS A 430 26.11 -8.26 -13.09
C HIS A 430 25.45 -7.62 -14.32
N PHE A 431 24.15 -7.33 -14.24
CA PHE A 431 23.36 -6.79 -15.35
C PHE A 431 23.16 -5.27 -15.27
N ALA A 432 24.01 -4.57 -14.50
CA ALA A 432 23.90 -3.13 -14.29
C ALA A 432 23.94 -2.32 -15.61
N ALA A 433 24.75 -2.76 -16.58
CA ALA A 433 24.89 -2.08 -17.87
C ALA A 433 23.62 -2.23 -18.74
N GLU A 434 23.05 -3.43 -18.82
CA GLU A 434 21.82 -3.69 -19.54
C GLU A 434 20.62 -2.98 -18.92
N ALA A 435 20.55 -2.96 -17.58
CA ALA A 435 19.53 -2.23 -16.85
C ALA A 435 19.64 -0.72 -17.09
N ALA A 436 20.85 -0.16 -17.04
CA ALA A 436 21.11 1.25 -17.37
C ALA A 436 20.77 1.58 -18.84
N GLY A 437 20.91 0.59 -19.74
CA GLY A 437 20.44 0.67 -21.13
C GLY A 437 18.92 0.62 -21.31
N GLY A 438 18.15 0.56 -20.23
CA GLY A 438 16.69 0.59 -20.24
C GLY A 438 16.01 -0.75 -20.53
N ARG A 439 16.75 -1.87 -20.54
CA ARG A 439 16.15 -3.20 -20.72
C ARG A 439 15.28 -3.57 -19.52
N LYS A 440 13.99 -3.84 -19.78
CA LYS A 440 13.01 -4.21 -18.76
C LYS A 440 13.05 -5.69 -18.39
N THR A 441 13.30 -6.56 -19.36
CA THR A 441 13.49 -8.00 -19.13
C THR A 441 14.82 -8.42 -19.71
N ILE A 442 15.69 -8.95 -18.87
CA ILE A 442 17.04 -9.39 -19.23
C ILE A 442 17.09 -10.91 -19.14
N VAL A 443 17.42 -11.57 -20.25
CA VAL A 443 17.40 -13.03 -20.35
C VAL A 443 18.82 -13.58 -20.16
N ASP A 444 19.04 -14.33 -19.09
CA ASP A 444 20.30 -15.08 -18.89
C ASP A 444 20.11 -16.53 -19.34
N GLN A 445 20.63 -16.84 -20.54
CA GLN A 445 20.55 -18.15 -21.17
C GLN A 445 21.32 -19.24 -20.40
N GLU A 446 22.32 -18.88 -19.59
CA GLU A 446 23.04 -19.85 -18.76
C GLU A 446 22.16 -20.37 -17.61
N GLY A 447 21.19 -19.57 -17.19
CA GLY A 447 20.21 -19.96 -16.18
C GLY A 447 20.79 -20.20 -14.79
N LEU A 448 19.96 -20.72 -13.89
CA LEU A 448 20.35 -21.14 -12.55
C LEU A 448 20.01 -22.60 -12.29
N ALA A 449 20.65 -23.16 -11.26
CA ALA A 449 20.25 -24.41 -10.64
C ALA A 449 19.80 -24.16 -9.20
N LEU A 450 18.59 -24.58 -8.87
CA LEU A 450 18.00 -24.46 -7.55
C LEU A 450 17.91 -25.84 -6.89
N ASP A 451 18.38 -25.94 -5.65
CA ASP A 451 18.26 -27.11 -4.79
C ASP A 451 17.45 -26.75 -3.55
N PHE A 452 16.22 -27.27 -3.46
CA PHE A 452 15.31 -26.97 -2.35
C PHE A 452 15.75 -27.65 -1.05
N ALA A 453 16.32 -28.85 -1.13
CA ALA A 453 16.74 -29.61 0.05
C ALA A 453 17.92 -28.92 0.75
N ALA A 454 18.89 -28.46 -0.04
CA ALA A 454 20.05 -27.71 0.45
C ALA A 454 19.76 -26.22 0.67
N SER A 455 18.61 -25.73 0.21
CA SER A 455 18.21 -24.31 0.22
C SER A 455 19.27 -23.42 -0.45
N ARG A 456 19.66 -23.81 -1.68
CA ARG A 456 20.73 -23.19 -2.47
C ARG A 456 20.32 -22.85 -3.88
N ILE A 457 20.79 -21.70 -4.35
CA ILE A 457 20.81 -21.32 -5.75
C ILE A 457 22.26 -21.34 -6.22
N THR A 458 22.53 -21.98 -7.34
CA THR A 458 23.82 -21.97 -8.02
C THR A 458 23.70 -21.24 -9.33
N TRP A 459 24.53 -20.22 -9.53
CA TRP A 459 24.55 -19.40 -10.74
C TRP A 459 25.98 -18.96 -11.03
N ARG A 460 26.46 -19.24 -12.24
CA ARG A 460 27.83 -18.92 -12.69
C ARG A 460 28.93 -19.33 -11.70
N GLY A 461 28.79 -20.53 -11.12
CA GLY A 461 29.73 -21.09 -10.14
C GLY A 461 29.65 -20.49 -8.72
N ARG A 462 28.79 -19.49 -8.49
CA ARG A 462 28.51 -18.92 -7.17
C ARG A 462 27.31 -19.62 -6.54
N THR A 463 27.31 -19.73 -5.22
CA THR A 463 26.20 -20.29 -4.44
C THR A 463 25.61 -19.24 -3.51
N PHE A 464 24.29 -19.15 -3.51
CA PHE A 464 23.50 -18.27 -2.66
C PHE A 464 22.56 -19.13 -1.82
N ARG A 465 22.33 -18.74 -0.57
CA ARG A 465 21.40 -19.45 0.32
C ARG A 465 20.08 -18.70 0.41
N PHE A 466 18.99 -19.44 0.53
CA PHE A 466 17.67 -18.87 0.73
C PHE A 466 16.98 -19.51 1.95
N THR A 467 15.91 -18.88 2.41
CA THR A 467 15.12 -19.43 3.54
C THR A 467 14.41 -20.71 3.11
N PRO A 468 14.62 -21.85 3.79
CA PRO A 468 14.02 -23.12 3.40
C PRO A 468 12.48 -23.05 3.30
N LEU A 469 11.91 -23.73 2.31
CA LEU A 469 10.46 -23.84 2.16
C LEU A 469 9.90 -24.85 3.17
N GLY A 470 9.19 -24.34 4.17
CA GLY A 470 8.61 -25.17 5.23
C GLY A 470 7.52 -26.12 4.73
N LYS A 471 7.22 -27.14 5.55
CA LYS A 471 6.20 -28.16 5.30
C LYS A 471 4.85 -27.59 4.79
N PRO A 472 4.24 -26.54 5.38
CA PRO A 472 2.95 -26.04 4.92
C PRO A 472 2.97 -25.53 3.47
N VAL A 473 4.07 -24.88 3.05
CA VAL A 473 4.21 -24.39 1.67
C VAL A 473 4.34 -25.58 0.72
N GLN A 474 5.14 -26.59 1.08
CA GLN A 474 5.30 -27.78 0.26
C GLN A 474 3.98 -28.54 0.07
N GLU A 475 3.18 -28.71 1.13
CA GLU A 475 1.86 -29.36 1.05
C GLU A 475 0.92 -28.66 0.07
N VAL A 476 0.85 -27.33 0.12
CA VAL A 476 0.01 -26.54 -0.79
C VAL A 476 0.50 -26.67 -2.24
N VAL A 477 1.82 -26.63 -2.47
CA VAL A 477 2.39 -26.80 -3.82
C VAL A 477 2.12 -28.20 -4.37
N ILE A 478 2.27 -29.25 -3.55
CA ILE A 478 1.96 -30.63 -3.94
C ILE A 478 0.50 -30.78 -4.36
N ALA A 479 -0.41 -30.15 -3.60
CA ALA A 479 -1.83 -30.17 -3.94
C ALA A 479 -2.16 -29.35 -5.20
N GLY A 480 -1.23 -28.52 -5.70
CA GLY A 480 -1.51 -27.58 -6.79
C GLY A 480 -2.42 -26.42 -6.34
N GLY A 481 -2.30 -26.00 -5.07
CA GLY A 481 -3.05 -24.91 -4.48
C GLY A 481 -3.94 -25.32 -3.31
N VAL A 482 -4.34 -24.32 -2.53
CA VAL A 482 -5.16 -24.48 -1.31
C VAL A 482 -6.55 -25.01 -1.65
N GLU A 483 -7.15 -24.61 -2.76
CA GLU A 483 -8.47 -25.13 -3.17
C GLU A 483 -8.43 -26.65 -3.34
N ASN A 484 -7.41 -27.15 -4.06
CA ASN A 484 -7.22 -28.58 -4.27
C ASN A 484 -6.90 -29.31 -2.97
N MET A 485 -6.10 -28.70 -2.09
CA MET A 485 -5.81 -29.24 -0.76
C MET A 485 -7.08 -29.40 0.07
N VAL A 486 -7.96 -28.39 0.08
CA VAL A 486 -9.25 -28.44 0.78
C VAL A 486 -10.17 -29.48 0.12
N ARG A 487 -10.24 -29.54 -1.21
CA ARG A 487 -11.02 -30.53 -1.95
C ARG A 487 -10.61 -31.96 -1.62
N GLN A 488 -9.31 -32.23 -1.52
CA GLN A 488 -8.78 -33.53 -1.11
C GLN A 488 -9.08 -33.86 0.35
N ALA A 489 -9.06 -32.87 1.24
CA ALA A 489 -9.39 -33.07 2.66
C ALA A 489 -10.88 -33.34 2.93
N LEU A 490 -11.76 -32.91 2.01
CA LEU A 490 -13.21 -33.11 2.09
C LEU A 490 -13.69 -34.39 1.37
N ALA A 491 -12.86 -34.96 0.50
CA ALA A 491 -13.14 -36.21 -0.21
C ALA A 491 -12.76 -37.42 0.65
#